data_AF-A0A0N0NBE0-F1
#
_entry.id   AF-A0A0N0NBE0-F1
#
_cell.length_a   1.000
_cell.length_b   1.000
_cell.length_c   1.000
_cell.angle_alpha   90.00
_cell.angle_beta   90.00
_cell.angle_gamma   90.00
#
_symmetry.space_group_name_H-M   'P 1'
#
loop_
_entity.id
_entity.type
_entity.pdbx_description
1 polymer ?
#
loop_
_entity_poly.entity_id
_entity_poly.type
_entity_poly.pdbx_seq_one_letter_code
_entity_poly.pdbx_strand_id
1 'polypeptide(L)'
;MIVTKDAYNDQFFQARRSSPMSVAAEIQWSLLPPLSTTVPQVEVAGILEPAYDVAGDSFDYALNGDILHVAMLDAMGHGLDAATMATVAVGAYRHTRRAHTDLSQMYAIMDRAQ
;
A
#
# COMPACT_ATOMS: atom_id res chain seq x y z
N MET A 1 -15.35 -14.44 -6.87
CA MET A 1 -14.62 -13.27 -6.33
C MET A 1 -15.37 -12.78 -5.10
N ILE A 2 -14.81 -12.93 -3.90
CA ILE A 2 -15.36 -12.34 -2.68
C ILE A 2 -14.71 -10.97 -2.56
N VAL A 3 -15.50 -9.90 -2.70
CA VAL A 3 -15.05 -8.53 -2.42
C VAL A 3 -15.56 -8.19 -1.03
N THR A 4 -14.67 -8.00 -0.07
CA THR A 4 -15.04 -7.46 1.24
C THR A 4 -15.49 -6.01 1.05
N LYS A 5 -16.62 -5.63 1.64
CA LYS A 5 -17.14 -4.24 1.61
C LYS A 5 -16.32 -3.25 2.45
N ASP A 6 -15.08 -3.61 2.79
CA ASP A 6 -14.16 -2.89 3.67
C ASP A 6 -13.98 -1.43 3.19
N ALA A 7 -13.79 -1.24 1.87
CA ALA A 7 -13.64 0.08 1.24
C ALA A 7 -14.90 0.98 1.29
N TYR A 8 -16.04 0.45 1.75
CA TYR A 8 -17.32 1.17 1.77
C TYR A 8 -17.95 1.21 3.17
N ASN A 9 -17.28 0.68 4.20
CA ASN A 9 -17.79 0.68 5.56
C ASN A 9 -16.65 0.75 6.59
N ASP A 10 -16.63 1.85 7.34
CA ASP A 10 -15.65 2.09 8.40
C ASP A 10 -15.77 1.11 9.59
N GLN A 11 -16.87 0.36 9.71
CA GLN A 11 -17.04 -0.57 10.85
C GLN A 11 -15.98 -1.68 10.88
N PHE A 12 -15.56 -2.19 9.72
CA PHE A 12 -14.49 -3.20 9.66
C PHE A 12 -13.14 -2.60 10.04
N PHE A 13 -12.92 -1.37 9.60
CA PHE A 13 -11.73 -0.60 9.89
C PHE A 13 -11.63 -0.23 11.38
N GLN A 14 -12.73 0.21 11.99
CA GLN A 14 -12.83 0.48 13.43
C GLN A 14 -12.68 -0.80 14.26
N ALA A 15 -13.30 -1.91 13.86
CA ALA A 15 -13.20 -3.18 14.57
C ALA A 15 -11.78 -3.78 14.59
N ARG A 16 -10.93 -3.42 13.62
CA ARG A 16 -9.53 -3.89 13.52
C ARG A 16 -8.56 -3.06 14.36
N ARG A 17 -9.00 -1.97 14.98
CA ARG A 17 -8.13 -1.03 15.71
C ARG A 17 -8.40 -1.10 17.21
N SER A 18 -7.33 -1.05 18.00
CA SER A 18 -7.41 -0.94 19.47
C SER A 18 -7.24 0.51 19.96
N SER A 19 -6.84 1.44 19.09
CA SER A 19 -6.56 2.85 19.41
C SER A 19 -6.84 3.76 18.19
N PRO A 20 -7.10 5.07 18.37
CA PRO A 20 -7.12 6.03 17.27
C PRO A 20 -5.80 6.06 16.50
N MET A 21 -5.86 6.38 15.20
CA MET A 21 -4.68 6.51 14.33
C MET A 21 -4.37 7.98 14.07
N SER A 22 -3.09 8.30 13.91
CA SER A 22 -2.65 9.61 13.43
C SER A 22 -3.05 9.81 11.96
N VAL A 23 -3.17 11.06 11.51
CA VAL A 23 -3.51 11.38 10.11
C VAL A 23 -2.55 10.70 9.13
N ALA A 24 -1.26 10.68 9.48
CA ALA A 24 -0.23 10.05 8.66
C ALA A 24 -0.48 8.54 8.50
N ALA A 25 -0.88 7.90 9.59
CA ALA A 25 -1.17 6.47 9.60
C ALA A 25 -2.48 6.13 8.87
N GLU A 26 -3.50 6.99 8.98
CA GLU A 26 -4.74 6.90 8.19
C GLU A 26 -4.46 6.93 6.68
N ILE A 27 -3.60 7.87 6.23
CA ILE A 27 -3.19 7.97 4.83
C ILE A 27 -2.52 6.68 4.37
N GLN A 28 -1.55 6.15 5.12
CA GLN A 28 -0.87 4.90 4.73
C GLN A 28 -1.82 3.71 4.66
N TRP A 29 -2.70 3.55 5.64
CA TRP A 29 -3.68 2.45 5.65
C TRP A 29 -4.64 2.51 4.45
N SER A 30 -5.01 3.71 4.01
CA SER A 30 -5.88 3.89 2.83
C SER A 30 -5.22 3.48 1.50
N LEU A 31 -3.89 3.42 1.45
CA LEU A 31 -3.14 3.09 0.25
C LEU A 31 -2.93 1.59 0.05
N LEU A 32 -3.05 0.81 1.13
CA LEU A 32 -2.80 -0.62 1.12
C LEU A 32 -3.77 -1.34 0.17
N PRO A 33 -3.29 -2.33 -0.59
CA PRO A 33 -4.17 -3.25 -1.31
C PRO A 33 -4.95 -4.11 -0.30
N PRO A 34 -5.98 -4.87 -0.74
CA PRO A 34 -6.67 -5.82 0.13
C PRO A 34 -5.68 -6.71 0.89
N LEU A 35 -5.78 -6.76 2.22
CA LEU A 35 -4.80 -7.50 3.05
C LEU A 35 -4.82 -9.01 2.82
N SER A 36 -5.89 -9.54 2.22
CA SER A 36 -5.92 -10.89 1.69
C SER A 36 -6.62 -10.94 0.35
N THR A 37 -6.06 -11.73 -0.56
CA THR A 37 -6.70 -12.10 -1.82
C THR A 37 -6.38 -13.54 -2.16
N THR A 38 -7.36 -14.23 -2.71
CA THR A 38 -7.21 -15.60 -3.19
C THR A 38 -7.76 -15.65 -4.60
N VAL A 39 -6.92 -16.10 -5.53
CA VAL A 39 -7.33 -16.47 -6.89
C VAL A 39 -6.91 -17.92 -7.15
N PRO A 40 -7.43 -18.59 -8.19
CA PRO A 40 -7.10 -19.99 -8.45
C PRO A 40 -5.59 -20.30 -8.54
N GLN A 41 -4.78 -19.32 -8.95
CA GLN A 41 -3.34 -19.47 -9.16
C GLN A 41 -2.49 -19.13 -7.92
N VAL A 42 -2.95 -18.25 -7.03
CA VAL A 42 -2.16 -17.73 -5.91
C VAL A 42 -3.04 -17.23 -4.78
N GLU A 43 -2.57 -17.43 -3.55
CA GLU A 43 -3.08 -16.81 -2.34
C GLU A 43 -2.04 -15.80 -1.83
N VAL A 44 -2.47 -14.56 -1.61
CA VAL A 44 -1.63 -13.49 -1.07
C VAL A 44 -2.26 -13.00 0.21
N ALA A 45 -1.49 -13.02 1.30
CA ALA A 45 -1.85 -12.41 2.56
C ALA A 45 -0.75 -11.44 2.96
N GLY A 46 -1.13 -10.23 3.31
CA GLY A 46 -0.26 -9.19 3.84
C GLY A 46 -0.75 -8.78 5.24
N ILE A 47 0.20 -8.55 6.13
CA ILE A 47 -0.07 -7.95 7.43
C ILE A 47 0.83 -6.73 7.58
N LEU A 48 0.23 -5.64 8.01
CA LEU A 48 0.95 -4.48 8.51
C LEU A 48 0.48 -4.28 9.94
N GLU A 49 1.42 -4.16 10.88
CA GLU A 49 1.06 -3.75 12.23
C GLU A 49 0.44 -2.35 12.16
N PRO A 50 -0.69 -2.08 12.85
CA PRO A 50 -1.26 -0.74 12.86
C PRO A 50 -0.27 0.23 13.49
N ALA A 51 0.43 0.99 12.66
CA ALA A 51 1.38 1.99 13.11
C ALA A 51 0.59 3.23 13.58
N TYR A 52 0.04 3.16 14.79
CA TYR A 52 -0.94 4.14 15.31
C TYR A 52 -0.44 5.59 15.28
N ASP A 53 0.86 5.79 15.55
CA ASP A 53 1.44 7.13 15.68
C ASP A 53 2.28 7.55 14.48
N VAL A 54 3.01 6.61 13.86
CA VAL A 54 3.99 6.90 12.81
C VAL A 54 3.68 6.10 11.56
N ALA A 55 3.67 6.79 10.43
CA ALA A 55 3.64 6.18 9.11
C ALA A 55 5.08 6.06 8.59
N GLY A 56 5.44 4.92 8.01
CA GLY A 56 6.77 4.69 7.41
C GLY A 56 6.73 3.54 6.41
N ASP A 57 6.19 2.40 6.83
CA ASP A 57 6.14 1.20 6.00
C ASP A 57 4.84 1.09 5.22
N SER A 58 4.94 0.74 3.94
CA SER A 58 3.79 0.43 3.09
C SER A 58 4.13 -0.70 2.13
N PHE A 59 3.10 -1.37 1.63
CA PHE A 59 3.26 -2.34 0.57
C PHE A 59 2.15 -2.20 -0.46
N ASP A 60 2.46 -2.56 -1.70
CA ASP A 60 1.49 -2.68 -2.79
C ASP A 60 1.70 -4.01 -3.49
N TYR A 61 0.63 -4.60 -4.00
CA TYR A 61 0.73 -5.76 -4.85
C TYR A 61 -0.32 -5.71 -5.95
N ALA A 62 -0.03 -6.38 -7.06
CA ALA A 62 -0.99 -6.57 -8.13
C ALA A 62 -0.74 -7.89 -8.86
N LEU A 63 -1.81 -8.64 -9.06
CA LEU A 63 -1.77 -9.84 -9.88
C LEU A 63 -2.37 -9.55 -11.26
N ASN A 64 -1.54 -9.63 -12.29
CA ASN A 64 -1.92 -9.37 -13.68
C ASN A 64 -1.62 -10.62 -14.52
N GLY A 65 -2.66 -11.37 -14.90
CA GLY A 65 -2.49 -12.68 -15.54
C GLY A 65 -1.76 -13.63 -14.59
N ASP A 66 -0.62 -14.15 -15.03
CA ASP A 66 0.22 -15.07 -14.25
C ASP A 66 1.39 -14.37 -13.52
N ILE A 67 1.41 -13.03 -13.49
CA ILE A 67 2.51 -12.25 -12.88
C ILE A 67 2.01 -11.54 -11.63
N LEU A 68 2.59 -11.89 -10.48
CA LEU A 68 2.43 -11.17 -9.22
C LEU A 68 3.51 -10.10 -9.08
N HIS A 69 3.10 -8.84 -9.11
CA HIS A 69 3.95 -7.70 -8.78
C HIS A 69 3.81 -7.40 -7.28
N VAL A 70 4.92 -7.21 -6.59
CA VAL A 70 4.97 -6.82 -5.17
C VAL A 70 5.96 -5.67 -5.01
N ALA A 71 5.60 -4.70 -4.19
CA ALA A 71 6.47 -3.62 -3.75
C ALA A 71 6.37 -3.46 -2.24
N MET A 72 7.52 -3.33 -1.59
CA MET A 72 7.64 -2.89 -0.19
C MET A 72 8.33 -1.53 -0.19
N LEU A 73 7.78 -0.60 0.58
CA LEU A 73 8.20 0.78 0.64
C LEU A 73 8.47 1.12 2.10
N ASP A 74 9.67 1.62 2.37
CA ASP A 74 10.07 2.20 3.66
C ASP A 74 10.31 3.69 3.42
N ALA A 75 9.38 4.52 3.89
CA ALA A 75 9.49 5.96 3.81
C ALA A 75 10.33 6.47 4.98
N MET A 76 11.57 6.86 4.67
CA MET A 76 12.48 7.50 5.61
C MET A 76 11.85 8.80 6.16
N GLY A 77 11.63 8.85 7.47
CA GLY A 77 11.07 10.01 8.16
C GLY A 77 10.07 9.60 9.24
N HIS A 78 9.29 10.57 9.73
CA HIS A 78 8.21 10.28 10.67
C HIS A 78 6.98 11.14 10.40
N GLY A 79 5.80 10.57 10.67
CA GLY A 79 4.54 11.30 10.59
C GLY A 79 4.14 11.66 9.15
N LEU A 80 3.61 12.86 8.96
CA LEU A 80 2.92 13.24 7.72
C LEU A 80 3.84 13.30 6.50
N ASP A 81 5.11 13.68 6.69
CA ASP A 81 6.08 13.76 5.61
C ASP A 81 6.38 12.35 5.05
N ALA A 82 6.62 11.39 5.93
CA ALA A 82 6.80 9.98 5.55
C ALA A 82 5.54 9.40 4.88
N ALA A 83 4.35 9.72 5.39
CA ALA A 83 3.09 9.32 4.73
C ALA A 83 2.95 9.91 3.31
N THR A 84 3.34 11.16 3.12
CA THR A 84 3.28 11.83 1.82
C THR A 84 4.26 11.21 0.85
N MET A 85 5.51 10.96 1.29
CA MET A 85 6.51 10.28 0.47
C MET A 85 6.06 8.86 0.08
N ALA A 86 5.53 8.08 1.03
CA ALA A 86 4.96 6.76 0.73
C ALA A 86 3.82 6.86 -0.30
N THR A 87 2.94 7.86 -0.18
CA THR A 87 1.84 8.10 -1.13
C THR A 87 2.36 8.34 -2.54
N VAL A 88 3.35 9.22 -2.67
CA VAL A 88 3.95 9.55 -3.96
C VAL A 88 4.67 8.34 -4.55
N ALA A 89 5.43 7.59 -3.74
CA ALA A 89 6.12 6.37 -4.17
C ALA A 89 5.15 5.29 -4.65
N VAL A 90 4.05 5.03 -3.93
CA VAL A 90 2.97 4.12 -4.37
C VAL A 90 2.36 4.59 -5.69
N GLY A 91 2.09 5.89 -5.82
CA GLY A 91 1.55 6.49 -7.05
C GLY A 91 2.47 6.30 -8.25
N ALA A 92 3.76 6.60 -8.08
CA ALA A 92 4.81 6.41 -9.08
C ALA A 92 4.96 4.93 -9.49
N TYR A 93 4.98 4.02 -8.52
CA TYR A 93 5.02 2.57 -8.75
C TYR A 93 3.82 2.09 -9.57
N ARG A 94 2.59 2.50 -9.19
CA ARG A 94 1.37 2.13 -9.91
C ARG A 94 1.35 2.72 -11.32
N HIS A 95 1.83 3.95 -11.52
CA HIS A 95 1.92 4.58 -12.83
C HIS A 95 2.84 3.81 -13.77
N THR A 96 4.07 3.55 -13.33
CA THR A 96 5.12 2.87 -14.10
C THR A 96 4.74 1.42 -14.43
N ARG A 97 4.18 0.70 -13.45
CA ARG A 97 3.63 -0.65 -13.69
C ARG A 97 2.54 -0.66 -14.77
N ARG A 98 1.61 0.31 -14.76
CA ARG A 98 0.53 0.42 -15.76
C ARG A 98 1.04 0.90 -17.13
N ALA A 99 2.14 1.64 -17.15
CA ALA A 99 2.81 2.08 -18.37
C ALA A 99 3.78 1.03 -18.96
N HIS A 100 3.90 -0.15 -18.34
CA HIS A 100 4.81 -1.23 -18.75
C HIS A 100 6.28 -0.79 -18.86
N THR A 101 6.71 0.15 -18.02
CA THR A 101 8.10 0.62 -17.98
C THR A 101 9.00 -0.39 -17.28
N ASP A 102 10.27 -0.44 -17.67
CA ASP A 102 11.27 -1.30 -17.02
C ASP A 102 11.54 -0.90 -15.56
N LEU A 103 12.01 -1.85 -14.74
CA LEU A 103 12.25 -1.68 -13.31
C LEU A 103 13.25 -0.55 -13.01
N SER A 104 14.25 -0.37 -13.87
CA SER A 104 15.23 0.72 -13.76
C SER A 104 14.58 2.11 -13.89
N GLN A 105 13.61 2.25 -14.80
CA GLN A 105 12.84 3.47 -14.98
C GLN A 105 11.84 3.70 -13.85
N MET A 106 11.25 2.61 -13.34
CA MET A 106 10.40 2.65 -12.15
C MET A 106 11.16 3.20 -10.94
N TYR A 107 12.36 2.70 -10.68
CA TYR A 107 13.23 3.22 -9.63
C TYR A 107 13.55 4.71 -9.85
N ALA A 108 13.95 5.10 -11.06
CA ALA A 108 14.30 6.49 -11.36
C ALA A 108 13.11 7.47 -11.20
N ILE A 109 11.89 7.02 -11.48
CA ILE A 109 10.68 7.84 -11.29
C ILE A 109 10.32 7.93 -9.80
N MET A 110 10.48 6.84 -9.04
CA MET A 110 10.26 6.84 -7.58
C MET A 110 11.27 7.73 -6.86
N ASP A 111 12.56 7.66 -7.22
CA ASP A 111 13.63 8.48 -6.65
C ASP A 111 13.41 9.98 -6.89
N ARG A 112 12.95 10.37 -8.09
CA ARG A 112 12.62 11.77 -8.42
C ARG A 112 11.39 12.32 -7.70
N ALA A 113 10.59 11.46 -7.10
CA ALA A 113 9.33 11.82 -6.49
C ALA A 113 9.41 11.93 -4.95
N GLN A 114 10.59 11.65 -4.37
CA GLN A 114 10.94 11.94 -2.98
C GLN A 114 11.35 13.39 -2.75
#